data_AF-A0A4Z0EMX3-F1
#
_entry.id   AF-A0A4Z0EMX3-F1
#
_cell.length_a   1.000
_cell.length_b   1.000
_cell.length_c   1.000
_cell.angle_alpha   90.00
_cell.angle_beta   90.00
_cell.angle_gamma   90.00
#
_symmetry.space_group_name_H-M   'P 1'
#
loop_
_entity.id
_entity.type
_entity.pdbx_description
1 polymer ?
#
loop_
_entity_poly.entity_id
_entity_poly.type
_entity_poly.pdbx_seq_one_letter_code
_entity_poly.pdbx_strand_id
1 'polypeptide(L)'
;MCYRKHLRQVRRARRRAKVQQRTLLALELEGFVALTLHTVTETLTVPIEREVGAQVADTLREALRERRRALKTEAGQLRRDGGENAYRRSKAPAEPVGQYPTWTTANATDQAPPPGEERALQS
;
A
#
# COMPACT_ATOMS: atom_id res chain seq x y z
N MET A 1 -35.94 -2.37 15.49
CA MET A 1 -35.85 -1.72 14.16
C MET A 1 -36.27 -0.26 14.25
N CYS A 2 -35.44 0.71 13.85
CA CYS A 2 -35.79 2.15 14.00
C CYS A 2 -36.18 2.79 12.66
N TYR A 3 -37.47 2.71 12.31
CA TYR A 3 -38.08 3.30 11.11
C TYR A 3 -37.69 4.78 10.87
N ARG A 4 -37.61 5.60 11.94
CA ARG A 4 -37.17 7.00 11.85
C ARG A 4 -35.73 7.18 11.34
N LYS A 5 -34.80 6.26 11.66
CA LYS A 5 -33.40 6.33 11.20
C LYS A 5 -33.32 6.09 9.69
N HIS A 6 -34.01 5.08 9.18
CA HIS A 6 -34.09 4.80 7.74
C HIS A 6 -34.73 5.96 6.97
N LEU A 7 -35.81 6.54 7.48
CA LEU A 7 -36.46 7.70 6.84
C LEU A 7 -35.54 8.91 6.71
N ARG A 8 -34.71 9.18 7.73
CA ARG A 8 -33.70 10.24 7.67
C ARG A 8 -32.62 9.94 6.63
N GLN A 9 -32.17 8.69 6.55
CA GLN A 9 -31.17 8.25 5.57
C GLN A 9 -31.69 8.39 4.13
N VAL A 10 -32.93 7.94 3.86
CA VAL A 10 -33.58 8.08 2.56
C VAL A 10 -33.75 9.54 2.17
N ARG A 11 -34.19 10.40 3.09
CA ARG A 11 -34.31 11.85 2.83
C ARG A 11 -32.97 12.50 2.51
N ARG A 12 -31.89 12.11 3.21
CA ARG A 12 -30.52 12.61 2.94
C ARG A 12 -30.03 12.14 1.57
N ALA A 13 -30.21 10.86 1.24
CA ALA A 13 -29.85 10.31 -0.06
C ALA A 13 -30.59 11.05 -1.19
N ARG A 14 -31.91 11.26 -1.05
CA ARG A 14 -32.72 11.99 -2.03
C ARG A 14 -32.27 13.43 -2.22
N ARG A 15 -31.89 14.14 -1.14
CA ARG A 15 -31.35 15.51 -1.24
C ARG A 15 -30.02 15.52 -2.00
N ARG A 16 -29.10 14.59 -1.69
CA ARG A 16 -27.82 14.47 -2.38
C ARG A 16 -28.00 14.19 -3.88
N ALA A 17 -28.87 13.24 -4.23
CA ALA A 17 -29.18 12.93 -5.62
C ALA A 17 -29.74 14.14 -6.38
N LYS A 18 -30.65 14.92 -5.75
CA LYS A 18 -31.16 16.16 -6.37
C LYS A 18 -30.08 17.20 -6.63
N VAL A 19 -29.16 17.37 -5.69
CA VAL A 19 -28.04 18.32 -5.86
C VAL A 19 -27.13 17.84 -7.00
N GLN A 20 -26.78 16.56 -7.02
CA GLN A 20 -25.97 15.96 -8.08
C GLN A 20 -26.62 16.12 -9.46
N GLN A 21 -27.93 15.87 -9.57
CA GLN A 21 -28.64 16.04 -10.83
C GLN A 21 -28.59 17.49 -11.33
N ARG A 22 -28.72 18.48 -10.43
CA ARG A 22 -28.61 19.89 -10.79
C ARG A 22 -27.21 20.28 -11.26
N THR A 23 -26.17 19.77 -10.60
CA THR A 23 -24.78 20.01 -11.02
C THR A 23 -24.48 19.37 -12.36
N LEU A 24 -25.00 18.17 -12.63
CA LEU A 24 -24.85 17.52 -13.94
C LEU A 24 -25.56 18.30 -15.04
N LEU A 25 -26.80 18.74 -14.79
CA LEU A 25 -27.55 19.57 -15.74
C LEU A 25 -26.85 20.91 -16.03
N ALA A 26 -26.23 21.54 -15.02
CA ALA A 26 -25.48 22.78 -15.23
C ALA A 26 -24.29 22.57 -16.19
N LEU A 27 -23.55 21.47 -16.02
CA LEU A 27 -22.45 21.10 -16.89
C LEU A 27 -22.93 20.78 -18.32
N GLU A 28 -24.07 20.11 -18.47
CA GLU A 28 -24.65 19.80 -19.79
C GLU A 28 -25.02 21.07 -20.57
N LEU A 29 -25.54 22.09 -19.88
CA LEU A 29 -25.86 23.39 -20.49
C LEU A 29 -24.61 24.15 -20.96
N GLU A 30 -23.48 23.92 -20.30
CA GLU A 30 -22.17 24.48 -20.69
C GLU A 30 -21.46 23.64 -21.78
N GLY A 31 -22.09 22.56 -22.26
CA GLY A 31 -21.53 21.69 -23.29
C GLY A 31 -20.56 20.62 -22.76
N PHE A 32 -20.54 20.41 -21.43
CA PHE A 32 -19.72 19.39 -20.79
C PHE A 32 -20.55 18.16 -20.38
N VAL A 33 -19.91 17.00 -20.45
CA VAL A 33 -20.39 15.74 -19.86
C VAL A 33 -19.53 15.44 -18.64
N ALA A 34 -20.16 15.13 -17.52
CA ALA A 34 -19.43 14.76 -16.32
C ALA A 34 -19.13 13.25 -16.32
N LEU A 35 -17.84 12.88 -16.22
CA LEU A 35 -17.45 11.50 -15.93
C LEU A 35 -17.28 11.34 -14.42
N THR A 36 -18.05 10.41 -13.85
CA THR A 36 -17.97 10.08 -12.42
C THR A 36 -17.27 8.75 -12.21
N LEU A 37 -16.11 8.78 -11.54
CA LEU A 37 -15.35 7.61 -11.14
C LEU A 37 -15.68 7.26 -9.69
N HIS A 38 -16.21 6.05 -9.47
CA HIS A 38 -16.41 5.51 -8.13
C HIS A 38 -15.26 4.57 -7.77
N THR A 39 -14.49 4.93 -6.76
CA THR A 39 -13.49 4.05 -6.14
C THR A 39 -14.02 3.55 -4.80
N VAL A 40 -13.25 2.65 -4.15
CA VAL A 40 -13.63 2.09 -2.84
C VAL A 40 -13.63 3.18 -1.76
N THR A 41 -12.74 4.16 -1.87
CA THR A 41 -12.53 5.20 -0.86
C THR A 41 -13.17 6.53 -1.25
N GLU A 42 -13.30 6.81 -2.54
CA GLU A 42 -13.61 8.15 -3.02
C GLU A 42 -14.50 8.14 -4.28
N THR A 43 -15.08 9.29 -4.59
CA THR A 43 -15.79 9.51 -5.85
C THR A 43 -15.25 10.78 -6.49
N LEU A 44 -14.68 10.64 -7.69
CA LEU A 44 -14.12 11.72 -8.49
C LEU A 44 -15.12 12.08 -9.59
N THR A 45 -15.40 13.36 -9.82
CA THR A 45 -16.22 13.82 -10.96
C THR A 45 -15.41 14.81 -11.78
N VAL A 46 -15.23 14.53 -13.06
CA VAL A 46 -14.44 15.35 -13.98
C VAL A 46 -15.35 15.83 -15.12
N PRO A 47 -15.49 17.15 -15.33
CA PRO A 47 -16.19 17.68 -16.49
C PRO A 47 -15.31 17.54 -17.74
N ILE A 48 -15.87 17.02 -18.83
CA ILE A 48 -15.19 16.81 -20.10
C ILE A 48 -16.08 17.35 -21.22
N GLU A 49 -15.49 17.96 -22.23
CA GLU A 49 -16.25 18.47 -23.37
C GLU A 49 -17.04 17.35 -24.05
N ARG A 50 -18.28 17.66 -24.45
CA ARG A 50 -19.22 16.66 -24.98
C ARG A 50 -18.72 15.96 -26.24
N GLU A 51 -17.97 16.66 -27.08
CA GLU A 51 -17.44 16.12 -28.35
C GLU A 51 -16.44 14.98 -28.14
N VAL A 52 -15.61 15.10 -27.10
CA VAL A 52 -14.55 14.12 -26.79
C VAL A 52 -15.00 13.15 -25.69
N GLY A 53 -16.10 13.43 -25.00
CA GLY A 53 -16.55 12.70 -23.82
C GLY A 53 -16.68 11.18 -24.02
N ALA A 54 -17.21 10.73 -25.17
CA ALA A 54 -17.32 9.31 -25.48
C ALA A 54 -15.95 8.63 -25.64
N GLN A 55 -15.04 9.26 -26.40
CA GLN A 55 -13.70 8.76 -26.62
C GLN A 55 -12.89 8.70 -25.32
N VAL A 56 -13.00 9.73 -24.47
CA VAL A 56 -12.35 9.75 -23.15
C VAL A 56 -12.91 8.66 -22.25
N ALA A 57 -14.23 8.47 -22.23
CA ALA A 57 -14.87 7.42 -21.43
C ALA A 57 -14.41 6.01 -21.86
N ASP A 58 -14.32 5.75 -23.16
CA ASP A 58 -13.87 4.46 -23.69
C ASP A 58 -12.39 4.21 -23.40
N THR A 59 -11.53 5.20 -23.64
CA THR A 59 -10.09 5.12 -23.34
C THR A 59 -9.85 4.86 -21.86
N LEU A 60 -10.56 5.57 -20.99
CA LEU A 60 -10.46 5.42 -19.54
C LEU A 60 -10.96 4.03 -19.09
N ARG A 61 -12.02 3.52 -19.72
CA ARG A 61 -12.53 2.17 -19.46
C ARG A 61 -11.50 1.10 -19.82
N GLU A 62 -10.81 1.26 -20.94
CA GLU A 62 -9.75 0.34 -21.38
C GLU A 62 -8.54 0.39 -20.44
N ALA A 63 -8.05 1.58 -20.12
CA ALA A 63 -6.93 1.76 -19.19
C ALA A 63 -7.22 1.14 -17.80
N LEU A 64 -8.43 1.32 -17.28
CA LEU A 64 -8.84 0.73 -15.99
C LEU A 64 -8.96 -0.80 -16.07
N ARG A 65 -9.38 -1.36 -17.20
CA ARG A 65 -9.43 -2.81 -17.41
C ARG A 65 -8.02 -3.39 -17.46
N GLU A 66 -7.12 -2.77 -18.20
CA GLU A 66 -5.72 -3.18 -18.28
C GLU A 66 -5.04 -3.10 -16.91
N ARG A 67 -5.22 -1.98 -16.19
CA ARG A 67 -4.70 -1.84 -14.83
C ARG A 67 -5.22 -2.92 -13.89
N ARG A 68 -6.51 -3.27 -13.99
CA ARG A 68 -7.09 -4.36 -13.19
C ARG A 68 -6.47 -5.72 -13.54
N ARG A 69 -6.18 -5.98 -14.81
CA ARG A 69 -5.51 -7.21 -15.24
C ARG A 69 -4.09 -7.28 -14.68
N ALA A 70 -3.32 -6.19 -14.81
CA ALA A 70 -1.97 -6.08 -14.26
C ALA A 70 -1.93 -6.32 -12.74
N LEU A 71 -2.84 -5.68 -11.99
CA LEU A 71 -2.94 -5.89 -10.55
C LEU A 71 -3.32 -7.34 -10.19
N LYS A 72 -4.16 -8.00 -11.00
CA LYS A 72 -4.52 -9.39 -10.78
C LYS A 72 -3.35 -10.33 -11.05
N THR A 73 -2.55 -10.07 -12.08
CA THR A 73 -1.34 -10.85 -12.38
C THR A 73 -0.28 -10.65 -11.30
N GLU A 74 -0.05 -9.41 -10.86
CA GLU A 74 0.88 -9.08 -9.79
C GLU A 74 0.46 -9.73 -8.46
N ALA A 75 -0.82 -9.65 -8.09
CA ALA A 75 -1.34 -10.34 -6.92
C ALA A 75 -1.20 -11.87 -7.03
N GLY A 76 -1.30 -12.43 -8.24
CA GLY A 76 -1.05 -13.84 -8.51
C GLY A 76 0.43 -14.23 -8.33
N GLN A 77 1.35 -13.40 -8.83
CA GLN A 77 2.79 -13.58 -8.64
C GLN A 77 3.16 -13.52 -7.16
N LEU A 78 2.73 -12.48 -6.45
CA LEU A 78 2.98 -12.33 -5.01
C LEU A 78 2.48 -13.53 -4.18
N ARG A 79 1.37 -14.16 -4.57
CA ARG A 79 0.88 -15.38 -3.91
C ARG A 79 1.76 -16.59 -4.19
N ARG A 80 2.26 -16.74 -5.41
CA ARG A 80 3.20 -17.82 -5.77
C ARG A 80 4.53 -17.62 -5.09
N ASP A 81 5.09 -16.42 -5.19
CA ASP A 81 6.36 -16.06 -4.55
C ASP A 81 6.25 -16.18 -3.03
N GLY A 82 5.14 -15.73 -2.43
CA GLY A 82 4.85 -15.92 -1.01
C GLY A 82 4.72 -17.40 -0.62
N GLY A 83 4.08 -18.22 -1.46
CA GLY A 83 3.97 -19.67 -1.27
C GLY A 83 5.29 -20.41 -1.43
N GLU A 84 6.10 -20.03 -2.41
CA GLU A 84 7.45 -20.58 -2.64
C GLU A 84 8.41 -20.17 -1.52
N ASN A 85 8.32 -18.94 -1.02
CA ASN A 85 9.06 -18.48 0.15
C ASN A 85 8.65 -19.24 1.42
N ALA A 86 7.35 -19.47 1.62
CA ALA A 86 6.85 -20.29 2.73
C ALA A 86 7.34 -21.74 2.61
N TYR A 87 7.31 -22.32 1.41
CA TYR A 87 7.81 -23.66 1.12
C TYR A 87 9.32 -23.78 1.40
N ARG A 88 10.14 -22.83 0.91
CA ARG A 88 11.59 -22.80 1.18
C ARG A 88 11.89 -22.66 2.67
N ARG A 89 11.10 -21.89 3.41
CA ARG A 89 11.24 -21.76 4.88
C ARG A 89 10.87 -23.05 5.62
N SER A 90 9.90 -23.82 5.11
CA SER A 90 9.52 -25.13 5.66
C SER A 90 10.46 -26.28 5.29
N LYS A 91 11.23 -26.13 4.20
CA LYS A 91 12.22 -27.10 3.71
C LYS A 91 13.67 -26.74 4.07
N ALA A 92 13.89 -25.58 4.69
CA ALA A 92 15.18 -25.26 5.28
C ALA A 92 15.52 -26.40 6.27
N PRO A 93 16.64 -27.12 6.08
CA PRO A 93 17.09 -28.06 7.08
C PRO A 93 17.18 -27.30 8.41
N ALA A 94 16.67 -27.87 9.49
CA ALA A 94 17.00 -27.36 10.81
C ALA A 94 18.53 -27.29 10.86
N GLU A 95 19.09 -26.08 10.90
CA GLU A 95 20.50 -25.92 11.18
C GLU A 95 20.78 -26.71 12.45
N PRO A 96 21.74 -27.65 12.44
CA PRO A 96 22.11 -28.31 13.67
C PRO A 96 22.60 -27.22 14.62
N VAL A 97 21.81 -26.96 15.67
CA VAL A 97 22.25 -26.23 16.86
C VAL A 97 23.38 -27.07 17.44
N GLY A 98 24.60 -26.75 17.04
CA GLY A 98 25.74 -27.62 17.29
C GLY A 98 27.03 -26.96 16.86
N GLN A 99 27.48 -25.98 17.65
CA GLN A 99 28.83 -25.89 18.23
C GLN A 99 29.14 -24.42 18.52
N TYR A 100 28.89 -24.01 19.76
CA TYR A 100 29.64 -22.92 20.36
C TYR A 100 31.12 -23.36 20.39
N PRO A 101 32.08 -22.60 19.86
CA PRO A 101 33.48 -22.87 20.16
C PRO A 101 33.73 -22.55 21.64
N THR A 102 33.85 -23.62 22.42
CA THR A 102 34.43 -23.63 23.75
C THR A 102 35.88 -23.14 23.68
N TRP A 103 36.13 -21.97 24.28
CA TRP A 103 37.33 -21.57 25.03
C TRP A 103 38.53 -22.54 24.96
N THR A 104 39.61 -22.11 24.31
CA THR A 104 40.96 -22.64 24.55
C THR A 104 41.86 -21.51 25.04
N THR A 105 41.93 -21.39 26.36
CA THR A 105 42.97 -20.69 27.09
C THR A 105 44.26 -21.50 26.99
N ALA A 106 45.24 -21.08 26.19
CA ALA A 106 46.63 -21.52 26.30
C ALA A 106 47.55 -20.64 25.45
N ASN A 107 48.10 -19.59 26.05
CA ASN A 107 49.52 -19.22 26.00
C ASN A 107 49.70 -17.79 26.54
N ALA A 108 49.80 -17.70 27.86
CA ALA A 108 50.28 -16.50 28.55
C ALA A 108 51.10 -16.94 29.76
N THR A 109 52.36 -17.27 29.54
CA THR A 109 53.47 -17.33 30.53
C THR A 109 54.74 -17.39 29.68
N ASP A 110 55.52 -16.34 29.51
CA ASP A 110 56.44 -15.62 30.42
C ASP A 110 56.70 -14.26 29.76
N GLN A 111 56.84 -13.09 30.40
CA GLN A 111 57.65 -12.75 31.58
C GLN A 111 57.24 -11.31 32.00
N ALA A 112 57.30 -11.01 33.29
CA ALA A 112 57.09 -9.68 33.90
C ALA A 112 58.37 -9.27 34.68
N PRO A 113 58.50 -8.07 35.31
CA PRO A 113 58.19 -6.68 34.93
C PRO A 113 59.42 -5.73 35.22
N PRO A 114 59.29 -4.47 35.75
CA PRO A 114 59.62 -3.15 35.13
C PRO A 114 60.85 -2.44 35.78
N PRO A 115 61.17 -1.14 35.52
CA PRO A 115 60.59 -0.01 36.29
C PRO A 115 60.58 1.40 35.59
N GLY A 116 59.96 2.39 36.25
CA GLY A 116 60.15 3.84 36.05
C GLY A 116 58.85 4.59 35.70
N GLU A 117 58.13 5.17 36.68
CA GLU A 117 58.26 6.58 37.10
C GLU A 117 57.87 7.56 35.97
N GLU A 118 56.97 8.54 36.06
CA GLU A 118 56.26 9.26 37.11
C GLU A 118 55.18 10.12 36.40
N ARG A 119 54.15 10.57 37.14
CA ARG A 119 53.51 11.92 37.16
C ARG A 119 53.56 12.76 35.85
N ALA A 120 52.53 13.47 35.38
CA ALA A 120 51.52 14.26 36.07
C ALA A 120 50.74 15.10 35.00
N LEU A 121 49.49 15.42 35.34
CA LEU A 121 48.80 16.71 35.15
C LEU A 121 48.57 17.32 33.74
N GLN A 122 47.28 17.65 33.50
CA GLN A 122 46.73 18.92 32.97
C GLN A 122 47.20 19.36 31.57
N SER A 123 46.34 19.74 30.61
CA SER A 123 45.15 20.58 30.70
C SER A 123 44.25 20.37 29.48
#